data_AF-A0A0G1LHQ5-F1
#
_entry.id   AF-A0A0G1LHQ5-F1
#
_cell.length_a   1.000
_cell.length_b   1.000
_cell.length_c   1.000
_cell.angle_alpha   90.00
_cell.angle_beta   90.00
_cell.angle_gamma   90.00
#
_symmetry.space_group_name_H-M   'P 1'
#
loop_
_entity.id
_entity.type
_entity.pdbx_description
1 polymer ?
#
loop_
_entity_poly.entity_id
_entity_poly.type
_entity_poly.pdbx_seq_one_letter_code
_entity_poly.pdbx_strand_id
1 'polypeptide(L)'
;MDESKNTASESLDQLVRELGIDTLPEDKRNDLLIKMTEVLLKRIFLETMEKLGEQGRDEYEEIMQKNPQPEELEAFFAEKIKDYEDMVQGIVADFKKEMLTIK
;
A
#
# COMPACT_ATOMS: atom_id res chain seq x y z
N MET A 1 11.90 22.94 -9.37
CA MET A 1 10.60 22.32 -9.60
C MET A 1 10.84 20.85 -9.80
N ASP A 2 10.71 20.06 -8.73
CA ASP A 2 10.29 18.64 -8.76
C ASP A 2 10.08 18.19 -7.30
N GLU A 3 9.01 18.69 -6.67
CA GLU A 3 8.61 18.33 -5.29
C GLU A 3 7.65 17.11 -5.26
N SER A 4 7.48 16.41 -6.38
CA SER A 4 6.53 15.28 -6.48
C SER A 4 7.18 13.90 -6.37
N LYS A 5 8.47 13.83 -6.01
CA LYS A 5 9.14 12.55 -5.80
C LYS A 5 9.01 12.10 -4.34
N ASN A 6 8.07 11.18 -4.15
CA ASN A 6 8.30 9.99 -3.33
C ASN A 6 7.95 10.05 -1.83
N THR A 7 6.74 10.52 -1.49
CA THR A 7 6.17 10.45 -0.12
C THR A 7 6.12 9.02 0.47
N ALA A 8 6.02 7.99 -0.38
CA ALA A 8 6.07 6.59 0.05
C ALA A 8 7.48 6.15 0.51
N SER A 9 8.54 6.56 -0.19
CA SER A 9 9.92 6.22 0.20
C SER A 9 10.38 6.96 1.44
N GLU A 10 10.02 8.24 1.60
CA GLU A 10 10.35 9.00 2.82
C GLU A 10 9.64 8.41 4.04
N SER A 11 8.39 7.98 3.87
CA SER A 11 7.62 7.26 4.88
C SER A 11 8.24 5.92 5.29
N LEU A 12 8.85 5.20 4.33
CA LEU A 12 9.52 3.94 4.58
C LEU A 12 10.85 4.16 5.33
N ASP A 13 11.63 5.15 4.92
CA ASP A 13 12.94 5.45 5.52
C ASP A 13 12.82 5.88 6.98
N GLN A 14 11.79 6.66 7.30
CA GLN A 14 11.50 7.04 8.68
C GLN A 14 11.10 5.81 9.52
N LEU A 15 10.26 4.93 8.99
CA LEU A 15 9.83 3.69 9.66
C LEU A 15 11.01 2.74 9.91
N VAL A 16 11.96 2.63 8.97
CA VAL A 16 13.19 1.84 9.12
C VAL A 16 14.03 2.33 10.30
N ARG A 17 14.16 3.65 10.46
CA ARG A 17 14.90 4.25 11.58
C ARG A 17 14.18 4.04 12.90
N GLU A 18 12.86 4.26 12.93
CA GLU A 18 12.06 4.15 14.14
C GLU A 18 11.96 2.70 14.68
N LEU A 19 12.04 1.71 13.78
CA LEU A 19 12.04 0.29 14.14
C LEU A 19 13.45 -0.26 14.46
N GLY A 20 14.50 0.56 14.41
CA GLY A 20 15.89 0.12 14.63
C GLY A 20 16.42 -0.86 13.57
N ILE A 21 15.73 -0.94 12.43
CA ILE A 21 16.08 -1.78 11.28
C ILE A 21 17.36 -1.25 10.61
N ASP A 22 17.70 0.01 10.83
CA ASP A 22 18.92 0.65 10.35
C ASP A 22 20.21 0.04 10.91
N THR A 23 20.12 -0.76 11.97
CA THR A 23 21.23 -1.55 12.53
C THR A 23 21.43 -2.90 11.84
N LEU A 24 20.48 -3.33 11.00
CA LEU A 24 20.58 -4.59 10.27
C LEU A 24 21.50 -4.47 9.05
N PRO A 25 22.18 -5.58 8.69
CA PRO A 25 22.79 -5.75 7.38
C PRO A 25 21.84 -5.37 6.24
N GLU A 26 22.37 -4.77 5.19
CA GLU A 26 21.59 -4.19 4.08
C GLU A 26 20.67 -5.22 3.41
N ASP A 27 21.14 -6.44 3.22
CA ASP A 27 20.37 -7.58 2.72
C ASP A 27 19.15 -7.88 3.61
N LYS A 28 19.35 -7.95 4.93
CA LYS A 28 18.27 -8.21 5.89
C LYS A 28 17.27 -7.06 5.98
N ARG A 29 17.74 -5.83 5.83
CA ARG A 29 16.89 -4.63 5.77
C ARG A 29 16.02 -4.64 4.53
N ASN A 30 16.60 -4.93 3.37
CA ASN A 30 15.87 -5.01 2.11
C ASN A 30 14.83 -6.14 2.15
N ASP A 31 15.19 -7.32 2.65
CA ASP A 31 14.27 -8.44 2.82
C ASP A 31 13.08 -8.08 3.74
N LEU A 32 13.35 -7.37 4.83
CA LEU A 32 12.31 -6.94 5.76
C LEU A 32 11.40 -5.89 5.13
N LEU A 33 11.97 -4.91 4.42
CA LEU A 33 11.20 -3.90 3.69
C LEU A 33 10.29 -4.50 2.63
N ILE A 34 10.79 -5.49 1.88
CA ILE A 34 10.00 -6.23 0.89
C ILE A 34 8.82 -6.92 1.58
N LYS A 35 9.06 -7.67 2.66
CA LYS A 35 8.00 -8.36 3.41
C LYS A 35 6.97 -7.40 3.99
N MET A 36 7.41 -6.27 4.54
CA MET A 36 6.51 -5.25 5.07
C MET A 36 5.64 -4.65 3.96
N THR A 37 6.24 -4.34 2.82
CA THR A 37 5.52 -3.81 1.65
C THR A 37 4.51 -4.82 1.11
N GLU A 38 4.89 -6.10 1.01
CA GLU A 38 3.97 -7.17 0.59
C GLU A 38 2.75 -7.32 1.51
N VAL A 39 2.97 -7.26 2.84
CA VAL A 39 1.88 -7.34 3.82
C VAL A 39 0.96 -6.13 3.69
N LEU A 40 1.53 -4.94 3.55
CA LEU A 40 0.76 -3.71 3.38
C LEU A 40 -0.09 -3.75 2.10
N LEU A 41 0.49 -4.14 0.97
CA LEU A 41 -0.22 -4.26 -0.31
C LEU A 41 -1.34 -5.30 -0.24
N LYS A 42 -1.13 -6.44 0.43
CA LYS A 42 -2.17 -7.46 0.64
C LYS A 42 -3.34 -6.90 1.47
N ARG A 43 -3.07 -6.11 2.50
CA ARG A 43 -4.13 -5.49 3.32
C ARG A 43 -4.95 -4.49 2.51
N ILE A 44 -4.27 -3.61 1.77
CA ILE A 44 -4.95 -2.67 0.86
C ILE A 44 -5.81 -3.44 -0.13
N PHE A 45 -5.26 -4.46 -0.79
CA PHE A 45 -6.00 -5.27 -1.76
C PHE A 45 -7.24 -5.93 -1.16
N LEU A 46 -7.14 -6.54 0.03
CA LEU A 46 -8.27 -7.18 0.68
C LEU A 46 -9.39 -6.19 1.01
N GLU A 47 -9.06 -5.04 1.58
CA GLU A 47 -10.04 -3.99 1.88
C GLU A 47 -10.68 -3.44 0.60
N THR A 48 -9.88 -3.19 -0.45
CA THR A 48 -10.35 -2.76 -1.77
C THR A 48 -11.36 -3.76 -2.33
N MET A 49 -11.02 -5.05 -2.34
CA MET A 49 -11.93 -6.10 -2.83
C MET A 49 -13.20 -6.19 -1.98
N GLU A 50 -13.11 -6.01 -0.66
CA GLU A 50 -14.29 -5.96 0.21
C GLU A 50 -15.22 -4.79 -0.13
N LYS A 51 -14.66 -3.59 -0.31
CA LYS A 51 -15.42 -2.37 -0.66
C LYS A 51 -16.05 -2.42 -2.05
N LEU A 52 -15.38 -3.06 -3.02
CA LEU A 52 -15.94 -3.28 -4.37
C LEU A 52 -17.18 -4.18 -4.36
N GLY A 53 -17.31 -5.07 -3.38
CA GLY A 53 -18.36 -6.08 -3.36
C GLY A 53 -18.27 -7.05 -4.54
N GLU A 54 -19.32 -7.84 -4.76
CA GLU A 54 -19.35 -8.87 -5.81
C GLU A 54 -19.28 -8.24 -7.22
N GLN A 55 -20.18 -7.31 -7.52
CA GLN A 55 -20.24 -6.66 -8.84
C GLN A 55 -18.95 -5.91 -9.18
N GLY A 56 -18.35 -5.18 -8.22
CA GLY A 56 -17.10 -4.46 -8.48
C GLY A 56 -15.90 -5.40 -8.69
N ARG A 57 -15.92 -6.62 -8.13
CA ARG A 57 -14.89 -7.64 -8.38
C ARG A 57 -14.98 -8.22 -9.78
N ASP A 58 -16.19 -8.44 -10.29
CA ASP A 58 -16.40 -8.87 -11.68
C ASP A 58 -15.87 -7.82 -12.67
N GLU A 59 -16.18 -6.55 -12.42
CA GLU A 59 -15.66 -5.42 -13.22
C GLU A 59 -14.13 -5.30 -13.12
N TYR A 60 -13.56 -5.52 -11.93
CA TYR A 60 -12.10 -5.58 -11.75
C TYR A 60 -11.48 -6.70 -12.60
N GLU A 61 -12.08 -7.90 -12.64
CA GLU A 61 -11.60 -9.01 -13.46
C GLU A 61 -11.63 -8.65 -14.96
N GLU A 62 -12.70 -8.03 -15.45
CA GLU A 62 -12.82 -7.57 -16.83
C GLU A 62 -11.77 -6.51 -17.20
N ILE A 63 -11.48 -5.59 -16.28
CA ILE A 63 -10.45 -4.57 -16.47
C ILE A 63 -9.07 -5.25 -16.53
N MET A 64 -8.77 -6.16 -15.61
CA MET A 64 -7.48 -6.87 -15.57
C MET A 64 -7.18 -7.68 -16.83
N GLN A 65 -8.20 -8.24 -17.50
CA GLN A 65 -8.03 -8.92 -18.79
C GLN A 65 -7.49 -8.01 -19.91
N LYS A 66 -7.62 -6.68 -19.75
CA LYS A 66 -7.15 -5.68 -20.72
C LYS A 66 -5.72 -5.22 -20.45
N ASN A 67 -5.05 -5.76 -19.42
CA ASN A 67 -3.72 -5.32 -18.95
C ASN A 67 -3.67 -3.79 -18.73
N PRO A 68 -4.50 -3.28 -17.79
CA PRO A 68 -4.63 -1.86 -17.56
C PRO A 68 -3.29 -1.29 -17.10
N GLN A 69 -3.05 -0.02 -17.43
CA GLN A 69 -1.96 0.72 -16.79
C GLN A 69 -2.29 0.97 -15.30
N PRO A 70 -1.28 1.13 -14.43
CA PRO A 70 -1.52 1.39 -13.00
C PRO A 70 -2.47 2.56 -12.75
N GLU A 71 -2.36 3.64 -13.52
CA GLU A 71 -3.19 4.84 -13.39
C GLU A 71 -4.67 4.58 -13.74
N GLU A 72 -4.94 3.68 -14.70
CA GLU A 72 -6.29 3.27 -15.06
C GLU A 72 -6.93 2.45 -13.93
N LEU A 73 -6.12 1.62 -13.26
CA LEU A 73 -6.58 0.82 -12.15
C LEU A 73 -6.85 1.67 -10.90
N GLU A 74 -6.00 2.64 -10.61
CA GLU A 74 -6.24 3.63 -9.55
C GLU A 74 -7.50 4.46 -9.80
N ALA A 75 -7.71 4.92 -11.04
CA ALA A 75 -8.93 5.64 -11.41
C ALA A 75 -10.18 4.79 -11.20
N PHE A 76 -10.16 3.51 -11.59
CA PHE A 76 -11.26 2.59 -11.35
C PHE A 76 -11.58 2.45 -9.85
N PHE A 77 -10.56 2.25 -9.01
CA PHE A 77 -10.80 2.13 -7.57
C PHE A 77 -11.31 3.43 -6.95
N ALA A 78 -10.79 4.59 -7.35
CA ALA A 78 -11.26 5.88 -6.89
C ALA A 78 -12.70 6.21 -7.33
N GLU A 79 -13.11 5.72 -8.50
CA GLU A 79 -14.50 5.87 -8.98
C GLU A 79 -15.47 4.97 -8.20
N LYS A 80 -15.06 3.73 -7.90
CA LYS A 80 -15.94 2.71 -7.30
C LYS A 80 -15.99 2.76 -5.78
N ILE A 81 -14.90 3.17 -5.15
CA ILE A 81 -14.76 3.21 -3.69
C ILE A 81 -14.75 4.67 -3.27
N LYS A 82 -15.84 5.10 -2.64
CA LYS A 82 -15.89 6.41 -1.99
C LYS A 82 -14.79 6.47 -0.92
N ASP A 83 -14.01 7.55 -0.93
CA ASP A 83 -12.92 7.80 0.02
C ASP A 83 -11.77 6.76 -0.10
N TYR A 84 -11.51 6.24 -1.31
CA TYR A 84 -10.45 5.26 -1.58
C TYR A 84 -9.07 5.71 -1.07
N GLU A 85 -8.70 6.97 -1.30
CA GLU A 85 -7.41 7.51 -0.86
C GLU A 85 -7.30 7.54 0.67
N ASP A 86 -8.35 8.01 1.36
CA ASP A 86 -8.39 8.06 2.83
C ASP A 86 -8.32 6.65 3.43
N MET A 87 -8.97 5.67 2.81
CA MET A 87 -8.89 4.26 3.19
C MET A 87 -7.44 3.74 3.09
N VAL A 88 -6.76 3.99 1.96
CA VAL A 88 -5.36 3.60 1.78
C VAL A 88 -4.47 4.25 2.83
N GLN A 89 -4.63 5.57 3.05
CA GLN A 89 -3.86 6.29 4.07
C GLN A 89 -4.10 5.75 5.48
N GLY A 90 -5.35 5.40 5.81
CA GLY A 90 -5.72 4.76 7.08
C GLY A 90 -5.02 3.43 7.29
N ILE A 91 -5.03 2.54 6.29
CA ILE A 91 -4.34 1.24 6.35
C ILE A 91 -2.83 1.43 6.55
N VAL A 92 -2.22 2.39 5.86
CA VAL A 92 -0.79 2.72 6.02
C VAL A 92 -0.49 3.21 7.43
N ALA A 93 -1.33 4.10 7.97
CA ALA A 93 -1.18 4.63 9.33
C ALA A 93 -1.31 3.54 10.39
N ASP A 94 -2.31 2.68 10.27
CA ASP A 94 -2.53 1.54 11.18
C ASP A 94 -1.39 0.54 11.10
N PHE A 95 -0.92 0.21 9.90
CA PHE A 95 0.24 -0.66 9.71
C PHE A 95 1.50 -0.09 10.37
N LYS A 96 1.80 1.20 10.16
CA LYS A 96 2.92 1.88 10.83
C LYS A 96 2.80 1.79 12.35
N LYS A 97 1.61 2.06 12.90
CA LYS A 97 1.34 2.00 14.33
C LYS A 97 1.52 0.59 14.90
N GLU A 98 1.02 -0.43 14.21
CA GLU A 98 1.21 -1.83 14.59
C GLU A 98 2.69 -2.16 14.70
N MET A 99 3.48 -1.84 13.66
CA MET A 99 4.92 -2.10 13.65
C MET A 99 5.65 -1.43 14.82
N LEU A 100 5.27 -0.19 15.18
CA LEU A 100 5.86 0.56 16.29
C LEU A 100 5.39 0.10 17.68
N THR A 101 4.25 -0.58 17.76
CA THR A 101 3.62 -1.03 19.02
C THR A 101 3.96 -2.48 19.36
N ILE A 102 4.67 -3.21 18.50
CA ILE A 102 5.24 -4.52 18.82
C ILE A 102 6.32 -4.31 19.90
N LYS A 103 5.91 -4.37 21.16
CA LYS A 103 6.77 -4.52 22.35
C LYS A 103 6.83 -5.99 22.76
#